data_AF-A0A8T6TY97-F1
#
_entry.id   AF-A0A8T6TY97-F1
#
_cell.length_a   1.000
_cell.length_b   1.000
_cell.length_c   1.000
_cell.angle_alpha   90.00
_cell.angle_beta   90.00
_cell.angle_gamma   90.00
#
_symmetry.space_group_name_H-M   'P 1'
#
loop_
_entity.id
_entity.type
_entity.pdbx_description
1 polymer ?
#
loop_
_entity_poly.entity_id
_entity_poly.type
_entity_poly.pdbx_seq_one_letter_code
_entity_poly.pdbx_strand_id
1 'polypeptide(L)' 'DANFVLFDAGGADKRVYTALVEQGISIRKLGKIGSHQGCLRVTVGTKEMNSKFLLAIRDLLG' A
#
# COMPACT_ATOMS: atom_id res chain seq x y z
N ASP A 1 -3.26 18.96 -5.70
CA ASP A 1 -3.38 17.64 -6.37
C ASP A 1 -2.64 16.58 -5.57
N ALA A 2 -3.21 15.38 -5.42
CA ALA A 2 -2.62 14.29 -4.64
C ALA A 2 -2.40 13.05 -5.53
N ASN A 3 -1.15 12.79 -5.92
CA ASN A 3 -0.78 11.61 -6.70
C ASN A 3 -0.55 10.38 -5.81
N PHE A 4 -1.39 10.18 -4.80
CA PHE A 4 -1.22 9.07 -3.87
C PHE A 4 -2.54 8.46 -3.44
N VAL A 5 -2.51 7.16 -3.19
CA VAL A 5 -3.63 6.41 -2.63
C VAL A 5 -3.26 6.05 -1.20
N LEU A 6 -4.17 6.35 -0.28
CA LEU A 6 -4.06 5.98 1.11
C LEU A 6 -5.06 4.85 1.38
N PHE A 7 -4.58 3.80 2.05
CA PHE A 7 -5.40 2.64 2.37
C PHE A 7 -5.08 2.12 3.76
N ASP A 8 -6.10 1.58 4.41
CA ASP A 8 -5.99 0.97 5.72
C ASP A 8 -5.77 -0.54 5.56
N ALA A 9 -4.72 -1.06 6.19
CA ALA A 9 -4.39 -2.49 6.14
C ALA A 9 -5.01 -3.28 7.29
N GLY A 10 -5.92 -2.68 8.08
CA GLY A 10 -6.68 -3.36 9.13
C GLY A 10 -5.79 -4.02 10.21
N GLY A 11 -4.63 -3.45 10.51
CA GLY A 11 -3.65 -4.04 11.45
C GLY A 11 -2.65 -5.03 10.84
N ALA A 12 -2.77 -5.34 9.54
CA ALA A 12 -1.79 -6.12 8.79
C ALA A 12 -0.75 -5.22 8.06
N ASP A 13 -0.57 -3.97 8.49
CA ASP A 13 0.25 -2.96 7.80
C ASP A 13 1.70 -3.41 7.62
N LYS A 14 2.28 -4.12 8.61
CA LYS A 14 3.62 -4.69 8.49
C LYS A 14 3.69 -5.73 7.38
N ARG A 15 2.74 -6.67 7.33
CA ARG A 15 2.72 -7.76 6.34
C ARG A 15 2.50 -7.20 4.94
N VAL A 16 1.52 -6.32 4.77
CA VAL A 16 1.22 -5.67 3.50
C VAL A 16 2.40 -4.81 3.04
N TYR A 17 3.05 -4.09 3.97
CA TYR A 17 4.26 -3.32 3.66
C TYR A 17 5.38 -4.19 3.11
N THR A 18 5.73 -5.25 3.83
CA THR A 18 6.82 -6.14 3.43
C THR A 18 6.54 -6.79 2.07
N ALA A 19 5.34 -7.35 1.88
CA ALA A 19 4.98 -8.02 0.64
C ALA A 19 5.00 -7.07 -0.58
N LEU A 20 4.54 -5.82 -0.42
CA LEU A 20 4.61 -4.83 -1.50
C LEU A 20 6.06 -4.42 -1.80
N VAL A 21 6.90 -4.22 -0.78
CA VAL A 21 8.32 -3.89 -0.96
C VAL A 21 9.08 -5.03 -1.63
N GLU A 22 8.80 -6.29 -1.28
CA GLU A 22 9.39 -7.47 -1.92
C GLU A 22 9.03 -7.58 -3.41
N GLN A 23 7.84 -7.10 -3.80
CA GLN A 23 7.45 -7.00 -5.21
C GLN A 23 8.03 -5.76 -5.93
N GLY A 24 8.89 -5.00 -5.27
CA GLY A 24 9.52 -3.79 -5.82
C GLY A 24 8.61 -2.57 -5.81
N ILE A 25 7.54 -2.57 -5.02
CA ILE A 25 6.57 -1.48 -4.93
C ILE A 25 6.91 -0.60 -3.74
N SER A 26 7.25 0.65 -4.03
CA SER A 26 7.64 1.61 -3.00
C SER A 26 6.41 2.24 -2.34
N ILE A 27 6.20 1.94 -1.06
CA ILE A 27 5.12 2.51 -0.25
C ILE A 27 5.66 3.16 1.02
N ARG A 28 4.88 4.08 1.60
CA ARG A 28 5.20 4.74 2.87
C ARG A 28 4.19 4.41 3.95
N LYS A 29 4.68 4.11 5.14
CA LYS A 29 3.86 4.01 6.35
C LYS A 29 3.50 5.41 6.81
N LEU A 30 2.22 5.73 6.91
CA LEU A 30 1.79 6.94 7.61
C LEU A 30 1.65 6.72 9.11
N GLY A 31 1.51 5.46 9.54
CA GLY A 31 1.34 5.14 10.96
C GLY A 31 -0.13 5.26 11.37
N LYS A 32 -0.41 5.99 12.44
CA LYS A 32 -1.77 6.14 12.97
C LYS A 32 -2.45 7.37 12.38
N ILE A 33 -3.58 7.17 11.71
CA ILE A 33 -4.45 8.26 11.25
C ILE A 33 -5.81 8.13 11.94
N GLY A 34 -6.07 9.03 12.88
CA GLY A 34 -7.29 8.98 13.69
C GLY A 34 -7.42 7.65 14.44
N SER A 35 -8.48 6.90 14.15
CA SER A 35 -8.76 5.58 14.73
C SER A 35 -8.11 4.41 13.98
N HIS A 36 -7.57 4.65 12.78
CA HIS A 36 -6.92 3.61 11.97
C HIS A 36 -5.44 3.52 12.30
N GLN A 37 -5.01 2.34 12.75
CA GLN A 37 -3.61 2.04 13.05
C GLN A 37 -3.00 1.30 11.86
N GLY A 38 -1.94 1.85 11.29
CA GLY A 38 -1.22 1.19 10.20
C GLY A 38 -1.69 1.61 8.81
N CYS A 39 -2.05 2.89 8.63
CA CYS A 39 -2.34 3.39 7.30
C CYS A 39 -1.08 3.41 6.43
N LEU A 40 -1.23 2.94 5.20
CA LEU A 40 -0.20 2.90 4.19
C LEU A 40 -0.57 3.85 3.06
N ARG A 41 0.45 4.43 2.44
CA ARG A 41 0.29 5.26 1.25
C ARG A 41 1.21 4.78 0.14
N VAL A 42 0.63 4.63 -1.04
CA VAL A 42 1.34 4.37 -2.30
C VAL A 42 1.28 5.61 -3.19
N THR A 43 2.39 5.93 -3.85
CA THR A 43 2.41 6.98 -4.87
C THR A 43 1.94 6.39 -6.20
N VAL A 44 0.97 7.04 -6.84
CA VAL A 44 0.49 6.65 -8.17
C VAL A 44 1.53 7.04 -9.19
N GLY A 45 2.11 6.04 -9.84
CA GLY A 45 3.17 6.21 -10.84
C GLY A 45 2.66 5.88 -12.24
N THR A 46 3.48 5.18 -13.01
CA THR A 46 3.11 4.69 -14.34
C THR A 46 2.03 3.61 -14.25
N LYS A 47 1.34 3.37 -15.38
CA LYS A 47 0.30 2.33 -15.47
C LYS A 47 0.82 0.95 -15.06
N GLU A 48 2.04 0.59 -15.44
CA GLU A 48 2.67 -0.67 -15.06
C GLU A 48 2.92 -0.78 -13.55
N MET A 49 3.39 0.28 -12.90
CA MET A 49 3.56 0.31 -11.44
C MET A 49 2.22 0.15 -10.73
N ASN A 50 1.19 0.85 -11.21
CA ASN A 50 -0.16 0.77 -10.64
C ASN A 50 -0.76 -0.63 -10.84
N SER A 51 -0.56 -1.24 -12.01
CA SER A 51 -0.99 -2.63 -12.28
C SER A 51 -0.30 -3.63 -11.37
N LYS A 52 1.02 -3.52 -11.15
CA LYS A 52 1.75 -4.37 -10.19
C LYS A 52 1.18 -4.23 -8.78
N PHE A 53 0.90 -3.00 -8.34
CA PHE A 53 0.28 -2.75 -7.03
C PHE A 53 -1.09 -3.41 -6.90
N LEU A 54 -1.97 -3.25 -7.88
CA LEU A 54 -3.30 -3.86 -7.84
C LEU A 54 -3.23 -5.40 -7.81
N LEU A 55 -2.30 -5.98 -8.58
CA LEU A 55 -2.08 -7.43 -8.57
C LEU A 55 -1.56 -7.93 -7.22
N ALA A 56 -0.58 -7.23 -6.64
CA ALA A 56 0.00 -7.56 -5.34
C ALA A 56 -1.03 -7.51 -4.21
N ILE A 57 -1.86 -6.45 -4.18
CA ILE A 57 -2.93 -6.31 -3.19
C ILE A 57 -3.98 -7.42 -3.36
N ARG A 58 -4.33 -7.75 -4.61
CA ARG A 58 -5.27 -8.84 -4.89
C ARG A 58 -4.75 -10.20 -4.43
N ASP A 59 -3.45 -10.46 -4.62
CA ASP A 59 -2.80 -11.68 -4.14
C ASP A 59 -2.74 -11.75 -2.60
N LEU A 60 -2.56 -10.60 -1.94
CA LEU A 60 -2.56 -10.49 -0.48
C LEU A 60 -3.94 -10.63 0.19
N LEU A 61 -5.01 -10.25 -0.51
CA LEU A 61 -6.39 -10.23 -0.01
C LEU A 61 -7.26 -11.39 -0.53
N GLY A 62 -6.78 -12.13 -1.54
CA GLY A 62 -7.40 -13.35 -2.05
C GLY A 62 -7.18 -14.52 -1.12
#